data_AF-A0A850V1T3-F1
#
_entry.id   AF-A0A850V1T3-F1
#
_cell.length_a   1.000
_cell.length_b   1.000
_cell.length_c   1.000
_cell.angle_alpha   90.00
_cell.angle_beta   90.00
_cell.angle_gamma   90.00
#
_symmetry.space_group_name_H-M   'P 1'
#
loop_
_entity.id
_entity.type
_entity.pdbx_description
1 polymer ?
#
loop_
_entity_poly.entity_id
_entity_poly.type
_entity_poly.pdbx_seq_one_letter_code
_entity_poly.pdbx_strand_id
1 'polypeptide(L)'
;LLAVRGSKPGKNVQLQENEIRGLCLKSREIFLSQPILLELEAPLKICGDIHGQYYDLLRLFEYGGFPPESNYLFLGDYVDRGKQSLETICLLLAYKIKYPENFFLLRGNHECASINRIYGFYDECKRRYNIKLWKTFTDCFNCLPIAAIVDEKIFCCHGG
;
A
#
# COMPACT_ATOMS: atom_id res chain seq x y z
N LEU A 1 -1.40 -12.25 -6.97
CA LEU A 1 -0.80 -10.91 -7.18
C LEU A 1 0.44 -10.98 -8.06
N LEU A 2 1.55 -11.60 -7.63
CA LEU A 2 2.79 -11.68 -8.43
C LEU A 2 2.72 -12.50 -9.74
N ALA A 3 1.68 -13.34 -9.90
CA ALA A 3 1.50 -14.20 -11.07
C ALA A 3 1.37 -13.43 -12.41
N VAL A 4 1.12 -12.12 -12.39
CA VAL A 4 0.99 -11.30 -13.60
C VAL A 4 2.29 -10.57 -13.99
N ARG A 5 3.40 -10.74 -13.26
CA ARG A 5 4.68 -10.05 -13.51
C ARG A 5 5.18 -10.13 -14.95
N GLY A 6 5.04 -11.28 -15.60
CA GLY A 6 5.41 -11.49 -17.01
C GLY A 6 4.26 -11.30 -18.00
N SER A 7 3.07 -10.90 -17.54
CA SER A 7 1.92 -10.65 -18.41
C SER A 7 1.97 -9.24 -19.00
N LYS A 8 1.15 -8.99 -20.03
CA LYS A 8 0.98 -7.64 -20.59
C LYS A 8 0.55 -6.65 -19.50
N PRO A 9 1.19 -5.46 -19.38
CA PRO A 9 0.78 -4.41 -18.46
C PRO A 9 -0.71 -4.09 -18.55
N GLY A 10 -1.36 -3.91 -17.40
CA GLY A 10 -2.81 -3.72 -17.30
C GLY A 10 -3.63 -4.99 -17.10
N LYS A 11 -3.03 -6.19 -17.10
CA LYS A 11 -3.76 -7.41 -16.72
C LYS A 11 -4.11 -7.37 -15.24
N ASN A 12 -5.41 -7.44 -14.94
CA ASN A 12 -5.94 -7.47 -13.58
C ASN A 12 -5.66 -8.81 -12.89
N VAL A 13 -5.58 -8.76 -11.56
CA VAL A 13 -5.55 -9.94 -10.70
C VAL A 13 -6.96 -10.16 -10.15
N GLN A 14 -7.49 -11.36 -10.32
CA GLN A 14 -8.80 -11.72 -9.79
C GLN A 14 -8.64 -12.14 -8.33
N LEU A 15 -8.96 -11.23 -7.41
CA LEU A 15 -9.09 -11.50 -5.98
C LEU A 15 -10.58 -11.53 -5.62
N GLN A 16 -10.98 -12.44 -4.75
CA GLN A 16 -12.32 -12.46 -4.18
C GLN A 16 -12.47 -11.31 -3.18
N GLU A 17 -13.68 -10.75 -3.06
CA GLU A 17 -13.95 -9.65 -2.12
C GLU A 17 -13.54 -9.98 -0.68
N ASN A 18 -13.80 -11.22 -0.24
CA ASN A 18 -13.44 -11.67 1.12
C ASN A 18 -11.93 -11.72 1.35
N GLU A 19 -11.13 -12.04 0.32
CA GLU A 19 -9.67 -12.01 0.41
C GLU A 19 -9.19 -10.57 0.62
N ILE A 20 -9.71 -9.62 -0.15
CA ILE A 20 -9.36 -8.20 -0.03
C ILE A 20 -9.80 -7.66 1.35
N ARG A 21 -11.01 -7.99 1.80
CA ARG A 21 -11.46 -7.62 3.15
C ARG A 21 -10.55 -8.20 4.22
N GLY A 22 -10.11 -9.44 4.07
CA GLY A 22 -9.14 -10.08 4.96
C GLY A 22 -7.82 -9.32 5.02
N LEU A 23 -7.29 -8.90 3.87
CA LEU A 23 -6.10 -8.06 3.80
C LEU A 23 -6.28 -6.77 4.60
N CYS A 24 -7.34 -6.00 4.32
CA CYS A 24 -7.60 -4.73 5.00
C CYS A 24 -7.75 -4.90 6.52
N LEU A 25 -8.51 -5.90 6.97
CA LEU A 25 -8.73 -6.12 8.40
C LEU A 25 -7.44 -6.52 9.12
N LYS A 26 -6.66 -7.44 8.53
CA LYS A 26 -5.45 -7.92 9.17
C LYS A 26 -4.33 -6.89 9.16
N SER A 27 -4.15 -6.15 8.06
CA SER A 27 -3.17 -5.05 8.02
C SER A 27 -3.54 -3.93 8.98
N ARG A 28 -4.84 -3.61 9.11
CA ARG A 28 -5.34 -2.62 10.07
C ARG A 28 -4.97 -2.99 11.51
N GLU A 29 -5.14 -4.25 11.92
CA GLU A 29 -4.70 -4.71 13.23
C GLU A 29 -3.20 -4.46 13.45
N ILE A 30 -2.38 -4.76 12.44
CA ILE A 30 -0.92 -4.56 12.50
C ILE A 30 -0.60 -3.07 12.64
N PHE A 31 -1.21 -2.20 11.83
CA PHE A 31 -0.96 -0.77 11.93
C PHE A 31 -1.34 -0.20 13.29
N LEU A 32 -2.45 -0.65 13.88
CA LEU A 32 -2.87 -0.23 15.22
C LEU A 32 -1.98 -0.77 16.34
N SER A 33 -1.29 -1.90 16.10
CA SER A 33 -0.31 -2.45 17.05
C SER A 33 1.05 -1.77 16.99
N GLN A 34 1.33 -1.04 15.91
CA GLN A 34 2.58 -0.30 15.70
C GLN A 34 2.39 1.19 16.02
N PRO A 35 3.47 1.90 16.39
CA PRO A 35 3.42 3.34 16.61
C PRO A 35 2.94 4.12 15.38
N ILE A 36 2.23 5.23 15.60
CA ILE A 36 1.85 6.15 14.52
C ILE A 36 3.06 6.92 13.94
N LEU A 37 4.10 7.11 14.76
CA LEU A 37 5.42 7.57 14.37
C LEU A 37 6.36 6.36 14.48
N LEU A 38 6.72 5.78 13.33
CA LEU A 38 7.58 4.59 13.30
C LEU A 38 9.03 4.94 13.62
N GLU A 39 9.71 4.07 14.35
CA GLU A 39 11.15 4.12 14.57
C GLU A 39 11.76 2.92 13.84
N LEU A 40 12.58 3.20 12.82
CA LEU A 40 13.08 2.21 11.88
C LEU A 40 14.61 2.24 11.79
N GLU A 41 15.21 1.10 11.45
CA GLU A 41 16.66 0.95 11.30
C GLU A 41 17.06 0.64 9.84
N ALA A 42 18.27 1.05 9.44
CA ALA A 42 18.87 0.63 8.19
C ALA A 42 19.36 -0.85 8.25
N PRO A 43 19.46 -1.56 7.10
CA PRO A 43 19.24 -1.11 5.73
C PRO A 43 17.76 -1.04 5.34
N LEU A 44 17.36 0.02 4.64
CA LEU A 44 15.97 0.30 4.26
C LEU A 44 15.90 0.95 2.87
N LYS A 45 14.94 0.51 2.04
CA LYS A 45 14.62 1.12 0.75
C LYS A 45 13.37 1.99 0.89
N ILE A 46 13.52 3.28 0.61
CA ILE A 46 12.43 4.25 0.74
C ILE A 46 11.83 4.54 -0.62
N CYS A 47 10.51 4.43 -0.75
CA CYS A 47 9.78 4.58 -2.01
C CYS A 47 8.69 5.66 -1.88
N GLY A 48 8.59 6.54 -2.87
CA GLY A 48 7.52 7.54 -2.95
C GLY A 48 6.23 7.00 -3.58
N ASP A 49 5.50 7.89 -4.22
CA ASP A 49 4.17 7.66 -4.80
C ASP A 49 4.15 6.51 -5.82
N ILE A 50 3.06 5.74 -5.79
CA ILE A 50 2.84 4.63 -6.72
C ILE A 50 1.59 4.85 -7.59
N HIS A 51 0.55 5.49 -7.05
CA HIS A 51 -0.67 5.86 -7.78
C HIS A 51 -1.23 4.76 -8.70
N GLY A 52 -1.42 3.55 -8.18
CA GLY A 52 -1.99 2.43 -8.94
C GLY A 52 -1.19 1.99 -10.18
N GLN A 53 0.09 2.36 -10.29
CA GLN A 53 1.01 1.90 -11.33
C GLN A 53 1.56 0.50 -10.99
N TYR A 54 0.68 -0.49 -10.94
CA TYR A 54 1.00 -1.81 -10.40
C TYR A 54 2.20 -2.50 -11.06
N TYR A 55 2.35 -2.40 -12.39
CA TYR A 55 3.49 -3.02 -13.09
C TYR A 55 4.81 -2.30 -12.82
N ASP A 56 4.78 -1.00 -12.56
CA ASP A 56 5.97 -0.25 -12.17
C ASP A 56 6.35 -0.57 -10.71
N LEU A 57 5.37 -0.78 -9.83
CA LEU A 57 5.61 -1.33 -8.49
C LEU A 57 6.24 -2.72 -8.55
N LEU A 58 5.76 -3.61 -9.44
CA LEU A 58 6.38 -4.92 -9.62
C LEU A 58 7.85 -4.76 -10.03
N ARG A 59 8.13 -3.93 -11.05
CA ARG A 59 9.50 -3.60 -11.49
C ARG A 59 10.37 -3.03 -10.38
N LEU A 60 9.84 -2.15 -9.54
CA LEU A 60 10.54 -1.61 -8.38
C LEU A 60 11.02 -2.73 -7.46
N PHE A 61 10.21 -3.76 -7.20
CA PHE A 61 10.64 -4.93 -6.44
C PHE A 61 11.63 -5.82 -7.21
N GLU A 62 11.55 -5.90 -8.54
CA GLU A 62 12.55 -6.65 -9.33
C GLU A 62 13.95 -6.05 -9.23
N TYR A 63 14.04 -4.72 -9.27
CA TYR A 63 15.31 -4.00 -9.15
C TYR A 63 15.76 -3.87 -7.69
N GLY A 64 14.81 -3.68 -6.78
CA GLY A 64 15.08 -3.43 -5.38
C GLY A 64 15.28 -4.68 -4.54
N GLY A 65 14.85 -5.86 -5.01
CA GLY A 65 14.78 -7.09 -4.24
C GLY A 65 13.38 -7.29 -3.66
N PHE A 66 12.80 -8.48 -3.81
CA PHE A 66 11.46 -8.74 -3.28
C PHE A 66 11.50 -8.95 -1.77
N PRO A 67 10.53 -8.45 -0.99
CA PRO A 67 10.46 -8.77 0.44
C PRO A 67 10.45 -10.30 0.69
N PRO A 68 11.31 -10.82 1.60
CA PRO A 68 12.06 -10.12 2.64
C PRO A 68 13.53 -9.86 2.30
N GLU A 69 13.96 -9.99 1.04
CA GLU A 69 15.34 -9.72 0.60
C GLU A 69 15.79 -8.29 0.90
N SER A 70 14.84 -7.36 0.96
CA SER A 70 15.08 -5.97 1.32
C SER A 70 13.95 -5.43 2.17
N ASN A 71 14.29 -4.56 3.12
CA ASN A 71 13.32 -3.84 3.93
C ASN A 71 12.80 -2.63 3.15
N TYR A 72 11.51 -2.32 3.30
CA TYR A 72 10.87 -1.23 2.57
C TYR A 72 10.10 -0.28 3.49
N LEU A 73 10.20 1.01 3.19
CA LEU A 73 9.32 2.06 3.69
C LEU A 73 8.70 2.77 2.48
N PHE A 74 7.37 2.74 2.37
CA PHE A 74 6.67 3.56 1.38
C PHE A 74 6.08 4.81 2.03
N LEU A 75 6.13 5.93 1.30
CA LEU A 75 5.76 7.26 1.78
C LEU A 75 4.30 7.63 1.51
N GLY A 76 3.44 6.70 1.10
CA GLY A 76 2.03 6.98 0.78
C GLY A 76 1.71 7.05 -0.70
N ASP A 77 0.50 7.51 -1.01
CA ASP A 77 -0.03 7.71 -2.37
C ASP A 77 0.02 6.43 -3.22
N TYR A 78 -0.62 5.39 -2.68
CA TYR A 78 -0.72 4.07 -3.29
C TYR A 78 -1.82 3.99 -4.34
N VAL A 79 -2.92 4.71 -4.08
CA VAL A 79 -4.16 4.64 -4.86
C VAL A 79 -4.37 5.90 -5.70
N ASP A 80 -5.46 5.91 -6.46
CA ASP A 80 -5.86 6.96 -7.41
C ASP A 80 -4.92 7.15 -8.61
N ARG A 81 -5.39 7.93 -9.59
CA ARG A 81 -4.71 8.38 -10.83
C ARG A 81 -4.27 7.28 -11.81
N GLY A 82 -3.87 6.11 -11.34
CA GLY A 82 -3.55 4.94 -12.14
C GLY A 82 -4.74 4.02 -12.38
N LYS A 83 -4.45 2.90 -13.05
CA LYS A 83 -5.48 1.96 -13.54
C LYS A 83 -5.69 0.74 -12.64
N GLN A 84 -4.74 0.46 -11.73
CA GLN A 84 -4.68 -0.77 -10.95
C GLN A 84 -4.37 -0.47 -9.48
N SER A 85 -5.09 0.48 -8.89
CA SER A 85 -4.90 0.85 -7.48
C SER A 85 -5.24 -0.32 -6.55
N LEU A 86 -6.22 -1.16 -6.91
CA LEU A 86 -6.57 -2.34 -6.12
C LEU A 86 -5.42 -3.36 -6.06
N GLU A 87 -4.79 -3.70 -7.19
CA GLU A 87 -3.63 -4.60 -7.20
C GLU A 87 -2.45 -4.02 -6.41
N THR A 88 -2.16 -2.73 -6.60
CA THR A 88 -1.11 -2.02 -5.86
C THR A 88 -1.33 -2.14 -4.37
N ILE A 89 -2.47 -1.67 -3.85
CA ILE A 89 -2.68 -1.67 -2.40
C ILE A 89 -2.81 -3.08 -1.85
N CYS A 90 -3.45 -4.02 -2.55
CA CYS A 90 -3.56 -5.40 -2.08
C CYS A 90 -2.18 -6.07 -1.95
N LEU A 91 -1.24 -5.79 -2.86
CA LEU A 91 0.12 -6.33 -2.76
C LEU A 91 0.87 -5.71 -1.57
N LEU A 92 0.78 -4.40 -1.39
CA LEU A 92 1.42 -3.71 -0.27
C LEU A 92 0.88 -4.20 1.09
N LEU A 93 -0.44 -4.35 1.23
CA LEU A 93 -1.05 -4.90 2.45
C LEU A 93 -0.67 -6.36 2.67
N ALA A 94 -0.62 -7.18 1.61
CA ALA A 94 -0.18 -8.57 1.72
C ALA A 94 1.28 -8.66 2.21
N TYR A 95 2.17 -7.79 1.72
CA TYR A 95 3.54 -7.72 2.24
C TYR A 95 3.60 -7.20 3.66
N LYS A 96 2.79 -6.21 4.03
CA LYS A 96 2.71 -5.74 5.41
C LYS A 96 2.31 -6.86 6.37
N ILE A 97 1.34 -7.69 5.98
CA ILE A 97 0.90 -8.83 6.79
C ILE A 97 1.98 -9.90 6.86
N LYS A 98 2.66 -10.17 5.74
CA LYS A 98 3.64 -11.25 5.65
C LYS A 98 4.96 -10.90 6.37
N TYR A 99 5.38 -9.64 6.33
CA TYR A 99 6.65 -9.16 6.88
C TYR A 99 6.44 -7.85 7.68
N PRO A 100 5.71 -7.90 8.81
CA PRO A 100 5.30 -6.70 9.55
C PRO A 100 6.47 -5.86 10.09
N GLU A 101 7.62 -6.48 10.31
CA GLU A 101 8.85 -5.86 10.84
C GLU A 101 9.89 -5.50 9.76
N ASN A 102 9.58 -5.77 8.48
CA ASN A 102 10.49 -5.48 7.34
C ASN A 102 9.81 -4.63 6.25
N PHE A 103 8.51 -4.42 6.35
CA PHE A 103 7.71 -3.73 5.33
C PHE A 103 6.78 -2.71 5.99
N PHE A 104 6.98 -1.44 5.65
CA PHE A 104 6.33 -0.31 6.30
C PHE A 104 5.64 0.59 5.27
N LEU A 105 4.47 1.10 5.66
CA LEU A 105 3.60 1.90 4.80
C LEU A 105 3.17 3.14 5.60
N LEU A 106 3.53 4.32 5.12
CA LEU A 106 3.03 5.58 5.65
C LEU A 106 1.74 6.00 4.95
N ARG A 107 1.04 6.97 5.54
CA ARG A 107 -0.17 7.54 4.97
C ARG A 107 0.16 8.70 4.05
N GLY A 108 -0.24 8.61 2.78
CA GLY A 108 -0.27 9.75 1.85
C GLY A 108 -1.61 10.48 1.90
N ASN A 109 -1.73 11.58 1.15
CA ASN A 109 -2.98 12.33 1.13
C ASN A 109 -4.07 11.61 0.30
N HIS A 110 -3.70 10.69 -0.60
CA HIS A 110 -4.66 9.85 -1.31
C HIS A 110 -5.22 8.69 -0.45
N GLU A 111 -4.60 8.36 0.68
CA GLU A 111 -5.14 7.40 1.66
C GLU A 111 -6.18 8.05 2.61
N CYS A 112 -7.05 8.91 2.06
CA CYS A 112 -8.19 9.46 2.78
C CYS A 112 -9.45 9.51 1.90
N ALA A 113 -10.61 9.36 2.54
CA ALA A 113 -11.88 9.18 1.86
C ALA A 113 -12.28 10.37 0.97
N SER A 114 -11.97 11.61 1.36
CA SER A 114 -12.34 12.81 0.60
C SER A 114 -11.61 12.88 -0.74
N ILE A 115 -10.32 12.52 -0.76
CA ILE A 115 -9.49 12.55 -1.96
C ILE A 115 -9.79 11.34 -2.84
N ASN A 116 -9.69 10.13 -2.31
CA ASN A 116 -9.84 8.91 -3.12
C ASN A 116 -11.29 8.59 -3.52
N ARG A 117 -12.25 9.37 -3.05
CA ARG A 117 -13.62 9.40 -3.58
C ARG A 117 -13.69 9.98 -4.99
N ILE A 118 -12.77 10.88 -5.35
CA ILE A 118 -12.86 11.73 -6.55
C ILE A 118 -11.78 11.33 -7.57
N TYR A 119 -10.60 10.90 -7.12
CA TYR A 119 -9.44 10.70 -8.00
C TYR A 119 -9.24 9.27 -8.52
N GLY A 120 -10.23 8.39 -8.32
CA GLY A 120 -10.39 7.14 -9.08
C GLY A 120 -10.58 5.87 -8.25
N PHE A 121 -10.08 5.79 -7.02
CA PHE A 121 -10.09 4.55 -6.26
C PHE A 121 -11.50 4.10 -5.88
N TYR A 122 -12.37 5.03 -5.47
CA TYR A 122 -13.78 4.73 -5.23
C TYR A 122 -14.45 4.13 -6.47
N ASP A 123 -14.23 4.73 -7.64
CA ASP A 123 -14.84 4.26 -8.89
C ASP A 123 -14.26 2.91 -9.31
N GLU A 124 -12.96 2.66 -9.07
CA GLU A 124 -12.35 1.35 -9.28
C GLU A 124 -13.00 0.27 -8.38
N CYS A 125 -13.14 0.55 -7.08
CA CYS A 125 -13.78 -0.34 -6.12
C CYS A 125 -15.23 -0.62 -6.49
N LYS A 126 -16.01 0.42 -6.82
CA LYS A 126 -17.41 0.29 -7.22
C LYS A 126 -17.57 -0.52 -8.51
N ARG A 127 -16.69 -0.31 -9.48
CA ARG A 127 -16.75 -0.99 -10.79
C ARG A 127 -16.38 -2.46 -10.71
N ARG A 128 -15.37 -2.81 -9.90
CA ARG A 128 -14.85 -4.19 -9.82
C ARG A 128 -15.47 -5.03 -8.70
N TYR A 129 -15.97 -4.36 -7.67
CA TYR A 129 -16.54 -4.97 -6.46
C TYR A 129 -17.79 -4.19 -6.05
N ASN A 130 -17.71 -3.44 -4.95
CA ASN A 130 -18.82 -2.64 -4.45
C ASN A 130 -18.32 -1.48 -3.55
N ILE A 131 -19.24 -0.59 -3.18
CA ILE A 131 -18.95 0.58 -2.33
C ILE A 131 -18.58 0.17 -0.90
N LYS A 132 -19.06 -0.97 -0.41
CA LYS A 132 -18.75 -1.47 0.94
C LYS A 132 -17.26 -1.82 1.05
N LEU A 133 -16.68 -2.40 0.00
CA LEU A 133 -15.25 -2.68 -0.05
C LEU A 133 -14.41 -1.40 0.03
N TRP A 134 -14.79 -0.34 -0.67
CA TRP A 134 -14.13 0.97 -0.55
C TRP A 134 -14.18 1.51 0.89
N LYS A 135 -15.32 1.38 1.59
CA LYS A 135 -15.41 1.76 3.01
C LYS A 135 -14.46 0.94 3.88
N THR A 136 -14.31 -0.36 3.61
CA THR A 136 -13.34 -1.22 4.31
C THR A 136 -11.90 -0.77 4.06
N PHE A 137 -11.55 -0.33 2.85
CA PHE A 137 -10.24 0.30 2.60
C PHE A 137 -10.07 1.60 3.38
N THR A 138 -11.09 2.46 3.41
CA THR A 138 -11.06 3.70 4.19
C THR A 138 -10.77 3.43 5.67
N ASP A 139 -11.41 2.42 6.27
CA ASP A 139 -11.15 2.04 7.66
C ASP A 139 -9.71 1.56 7.88
N CYS A 140 -9.12 0.86 6.90
CA CYS A 140 -7.72 0.46 6.93
C CYS A 140 -6.79 1.67 6.78
N PHE A 141 -7.04 2.57 5.84
CA PHE A 141 -6.24 3.76 5.58
C PHE A 141 -6.22 4.73 6.76
N ASN A 142 -7.33 4.82 7.49
CA ASN A 142 -7.43 5.63 8.70
C ASN A 142 -6.51 5.17 9.84
N CYS A 143 -5.93 3.97 9.74
CA CYS A 143 -5.01 3.43 10.74
C CYS A 143 -3.54 3.46 10.29
N LEU A 144 -3.23 3.92 9.09
CA LEU A 144 -1.83 3.99 8.62
C LEU A 144 -0.99 4.94 9.50
N PRO A 145 0.27 4.58 9.83
CA PRO A 145 1.24 5.50 10.43
C PRO A 145 1.45 6.75 9.58
N ILE A 146 1.77 7.87 10.22
CA ILE A 146 1.84 9.18 9.55
C ILE A 146 3.29 9.55 9.19
N ALA A 147 4.25 9.10 9.99
CA ALA A 147 5.66 9.40 9.78
C ALA A 147 6.55 8.25 10.25
N ALA A 148 7.81 8.30 9.85
CA ALA A 148 8.87 7.45 10.38
C ALA A 148 10.13 8.26 10.65
N ILE A 149 10.95 7.81 11.61
CA ILE A 149 12.32 8.26 11.81
C ILE A 149 13.22 7.05 11.55
N VAL A 150 14.18 7.20 10.64
CA VAL A 150 15.17 6.16 10.32
C VAL A 150 16.50 6.49 11.02
N ASP A 151 17.03 5.53 11.78
CA ASP A 151 18.29 5.61 12.55
C ASP A 151 18.41 6.88 13.43
N GLU A 152 17.29 7.39 13.96
CA GLU A 152 17.23 8.67 14.70
C GLU A 152 17.74 9.90 13.91
N LYS A 153 17.90 9.78 12.58
CA LYS A 153 18.49 10.83 11.72
C LYS A 153 17.56 11.33 10.63
N ILE A 154 16.78 10.45 10.00
CA ILE A 154 16.02 10.80 8.80
C ILE A 154 14.53 10.79 9.10
N PHE A 155 13.93 11.97 9.15
CA PHE A 155 12.47 12.09 9.25
C PHE A 155 11.82 11.86 7.88
N CYS A 156 10.83 10.97 7.84
CA CYS A 156 10.11 10.57 6.64
C CYS A 156 8.61 10.82 6.82
N CYS A 157 8.01 11.55 5.88
CA CYS A 157 6.56 11.69 5.74
C CYS A 157 6.21 11.89 4.26
N HIS A 158 4.93 11.89 3.91
CA HIS A 158 4.50 12.02 2.52
C HIS A 158 4.74 13.41 1.93
N GLY A 159 4.25 14.45 2.62
CA GLY A 159 4.46 15.85 2.24
C GLY A 159 5.77 16.36 2.84
N GLY A 160 5.65 17.30 3.77
CA GLY A 160 6.78 17.75 4.62
C GLY A 160 7.74 18.73 3.97
#